data_AF-A0A2V3J9B3-F1
#
_entry.id   AF-A0A2V3J9B3-F1
#
_cell.length_a   1.000
_cell.length_b   1.000
_cell.length_c   1.000
_cell.angle_alpha   90.00
_cell.angle_beta   90.00
_cell.angle_gamma   90.00
#
_symmetry.space_group_name_H-M   'P 1'
#
loop_
_entity.id
_entity.type
_entity.pdbx_description
1 polymer ?
#
loop_
_entity_poly.entity_id
_entity_poly.type
_entity_poly.pdbx_seq_one_letter_code
_entity_poly.pdbx_strand_id
1 'polypeptide(L)'
;MTRIENLRRRIEEEEQLYIPGYVSERVRNCINDLGWASYTDDCINDAWRELKREYRKISEGDRVTAEKLYRTECHIIAYLRYYFFLNYPVIRWILQKNLENGIEIIPGKEVVKILDFGAGPGTASMAISDFLEDAREIRIYENAKIKLYFDERHSLFGECYKNMLDTLFRVVNA
;
A
#
# COMPACT_ATOMS: atom_id res chain seq x y z
N MET A 1 3.01 17.02 -22.33
CA MET A 1 3.52 16.08 -21.31
C MET A 1 2.38 15.19 -20.88
N THR A 2 2.50 13.89 -21.09
CA THR A 2 1.52 12.90 -20.62
C THR A 2 1.66 12.72 -19.10
N ARG A 3 0.60 12.26 -18.42
CA ARG A 3 0.64 11.99 -16.97
C ARG A 3 1.71 10.95 -16.59
N ILE A 4 2.00 9.99 -17.49
CA ILE A 4 3.12 9.04 -17.36
C ILE A 4 4.46 9.75 -17.41
N GLU A 5 4.68 10.67 -18.35
CA GLU A 5 5.94 11.43 -18.40
C GLU A 5 6.13 12.25 -17.13
N ASN A 6 5.07 12.85 -16.58
CA ASN A 6 5.12 13.50 -15.28
C ASN A 6 5.37 12.52 -14.12
N LEU A 7 4.78 11.33 -14.15
CA LEU A 7 4.98 10.30 -13.12
C LEU A 7 6.44 9.82 -13.14
N ARG A 8 6.96 9.50 -14.33
CA ARG A 8 8.35 9.14 -14.57
C ARG A 8 9.29 10.24 -14.11
N ARG A 9 9.07 11.49 -14.55
CA ARG A 9 9.89 12.65 -14.16
C ARG A 9 9.93 12.81 -12.64
N ARG A 10 8.79 12.70 -11.97
CA ARG A 10 8.71 12.85 -10.51
C ARG A 10 9.38 11.71 -9.75
N ILE A 11 9.36 10.49 -10.30
CA ILE A 11 10.02 9.33 -9.68
C ILE A 11 11.54 9.33 -9.97
N GLU A 12 11.94 9.64 -11.21
CA GLU A 12 13.33 9.54 -11.68
C GLU A 12 14.16 10.81 -11.42
N GLU A 13 13.57 12.01 -11.51
CA GLU A 13 14.32 13.28 -11.45
C GLU A 13 14.21 13.97 -10.08
N GLU A 14 13.12 13.77 -9.34
CA GLU A 14 12.91 14.42 -8.04
C GLU A 14 13.33 13.51 -6.86
N GLU A 15 13.77 12.27 -7.11
CA GLU A 15 14.03 11.19 -6.13
C GLU A 15 12.87 10.96 -5.12
N GLN A 16 11.74 11.62 -5.34
CA GLN A 16 10.54 11.51 -4.55
C GLN A 16 9.66 10.46 -5.20
N LEU A 17 9.81 9.24 -4.69
CA LEU A 17 8.81 8.20 -4.74
C LEU A 17 7.46 8.77 -4.23
N TYR A 18 6.69 9.38 -5.15
CA TYR A 18 5.58 10.28 -4.83
C TYR A 18 4.42 9.55 -4.14
N ILE A 19 3.98 10.12 -3.02
CA ILE A 19 2.75 9.72 -2.33
C ILE A 19 1.74 10.88 -2.44
N PRO A 20 0.58 10.67 -3.07
CA PRO A 20 -0.45 11.70 -3.15
C PRO A 20 -0.87 12.23 -1.78
N GLY A 21 -1.28 13.51 -1.75
CA GLY A 21 -1.71 14.16 -0.51
C GLY A 21 -2.86 13.41 0.17
N TYR A 22 -3.84 12.94 -0.59
CA TYR A 22 -4.96 12.15 -0.05
C TYR A 22 -4.51 10.79 0.50
N VAL A 23 -3.51 10.14 -0.11
CA VAL A 23 -2.97 8.88 0.40
C VAL A 23 -2.28 9.14 1.75
N SER A 24 -1.45 10.19 1.82
CA SER A 24 -0.80 10.61 3.06
C SER A 24 -1.79 10.96 4.17
N GLU A 25 -2.91 11.59 3.81
CA GLU A 25 -4.00 11.92 4.74
C GLU A 25 -4.68 10.65 5.28
N ARG A 26 -4.99 9.68 4.43
CA ARG A 26 -5.59 8.40 4.87
C ARG A 26 -4.66 7.62 5.81
N VAL A 27 -3.36 7.59 5.52
CA VAL A 27 -2.38 6.99 6.43
C VAL A 27 -2.35 7.72 7.77
N ARG A 28 -2.39 9.06 7.76
CA ARG A 28 -2.45 9.86 8.99
C ARG A 28 -3.71 9.57 9.79
N ASN A 29 -4.85 9.42 9.14
CA ASN A 29 -6.11 9.06 9.81
C ASN A 29 -6.01 7.69 10.47
N CYS A 30 -5.48 6.69 9.77
CA CYS A 30 -5.21 5.37 10.36
C CYS A 30 -4.29 5.45 11.59
N ILE A 31 -3.22 6.25 11.52
CA ILE A 31 -2.30 6.46 12.65
C ILE A 31 -3.02 7.14 13.83
N ASN A 32 -3.88 8.11 13.57
CA ASN A 32 -4.66 8.79 14.61
C ASN A 32 -5.67 7.84 15.29
N ASP A 33 -6.36 7.01 14.51
CA ASP A 33 -7.34 6.04 15.01
C ASP A 33 -6.69 4.97 15.92
N LEU A 34 -5.42 4.66 15.67
CA LEU A 34 -4.59 3.78 16.52
C LEU A 34 -4.11 4.44 17.82
N GLY A 35 -4.55 5.67 18.11
CA GLY A 35 -4.22 6.36 19.35
C GLY A 35 -2.80 6.90 19.38
N TRP A 36 -2.25 7.35 18.24
CA TRP A 36 -0.91 7.96 18.10
C TRP A 36 -0.48 8.85 19.27
N ALA A 37 -1.37 9.72 19.76
CA ALA A 37 -1.09 10.64 20.85
C ALA A 37 -0.66 9.97 22.17
N SER A 38 -0.87 8.65 22.28
CA SER A 38 -0.47 7.82 23.42
C SER A 38 0.96 7.30 23.33
N TYR A 39 1.65 7.50 22.19
CA TYR A 39 2.98 6.97 21.93
C TYR A 39 4.01 8.08 21.68
N THR A 40 5.18 7.95 22.28
CA THR A 40 6.32 8.85 22.02
C THR A 40 7.02 8.45 20.72
N ASP A 41 7.67 9.41 20.05
CA ASP A 41 8.49 9.12 18.86
C ASP A 41 9.55 8.04 19.15
N ASP A 42 10.10 7.99 20.36
CA ASP A 42 11.04 6.95 20.78
C ASP A 42 10.41 5.55 20.77
N CYS A 43 9.16 5.38 21.27
CA CYS A 43 8.45 4.09 21.16
C CYS A 43 8.37 3.62 19.71
N ILE A 44 8.00 4.54 18.82
CA ILE A 44 7.74 4.23 17.42
C ILE A 44 9.05 3.94 16.68
N ASN A 45 10.13 4.65 17.02
CA ASN A 45 11.47 4.38 16.51
C ASN A 45 12.03 3.04 17.01
N ASP A 46 11.72 2.64 18.24
CA ASP A 46 12.07 1.34 18.79
C ASP A 46 11.31 0.21 18.08
N ALA A 47 9.99 0.35 17.98
CA ALA A 47 9.14 -0.58 17.25
C ALA A 47 9.59 -0.71 15.78
N TRP A 48 9.99 0.39 15.15
CA TRP A 48 10.57 0.38 13.80
C TRP A 48 11.86 -0.44 13.72
N ARG A 49 12.79 -0.25 14.66
CA ARG A 49 14.05 -1.01 14.71
C ARG A 49 13.79 -2.50 14.91
N GLU A 50 12.81 -2.86 15.74
CA GLU A 50 12.41 -4.24 15.94
C GLU A 50 11.81 -4.85 14.68
N LEU A 51 10.87 -4.16 14.02
CA LEU A 51 10.28 -4.62 12.77
C LEU A 51 11.36 -4.92 11.73
N LYS A 52 12.32 -4.01 11.53
CA LYS A 52 13.46 -4.24 10.61
C LYS A 52 14.23 -5.51 10.93
N ARG A 53 14.49 -5.76 12.22
CA ARG A 53 15.20 -6.97 12.66
C ARG A 53 14.39 -8.23 12.37
N GLU A 54 13.08 -8.22 12.65
CA GLU A 54 12.23 -9.38 12.41
C GLU A 54 12.05 -9.65 10.91
N TYR A 55 11.88 -8.63 10.07
CA TYR A 55 11.85 -8.80 8.61
C TYR A 55 13.13 -9.40 8.04
N ARG A 56 14.29 -9.03 8.61
CA ARG A 56 15.56 -9.66 8.23
C ARG A 56 15.57 -11.15 8.55
N LYS A 57 15.11 -11.56 9.74
CA LYS A 57 15.02 -12.98 10.10
C LYS A 57 14.04 -13.75 9.19
N ILE A 58 12.90 -13.14 8.85
CA ILE A 58 11.94 -13.73 7.91
C ILE A 58 12.60 -13.97 6.56
N SER A 59 13.41 -13.03 6.06
CA SER A 59 14.17 -13.21 4.82
C SER A 59 15.22 -14.33 4.89
N GLU A 60 15.65 -14.68 6.10
CA GLU A 60 16.60 -15.77 6.40
C GLU A 60 15.87 -17.12 6.62
N GLY A 61 14.54 -17.16 6.55
CA GLY A 61 13.73 -18.39 6.58
C GLY A 61 12.89 -18.59 7.85
N ASP A 62 12.92 -17.66 8.80
CA ASP A 62 12.14 -17.76 10.03
C ASP A 62 10.64 -17.57 9.80
N ARG A 63 9.82 -18.38 10.47
CA ARG A 63 8.36 -18.25 10.47
C ARG A 63 7.89 -17.34 11.61
N VAL A 64 7.76 -16.05 11.32
CA VAL A 64 7.12 -15.07 12.21
C VAL A 64 5.69 -14.79 11.73
N THR A 65 4.71 -14.84 12.64
CA THR A 65 3.31 -14.52 12.32
C THR A 65 3.06 -13.02 12.38
N ALA A 66 2.04 -12.52 11.66
CA ALA A 66 1.62 -11.12 11.73
C ALA A 66 1.30 -10.69 13.18
N GLU A 67 0.61 -11.53 13.96
CA GLU A 67 0.31 -11.26 15.38
C GLU A 67 1.59 -11.04 16.23
N LYS A 68 2.67 -11.79 15.97
CA LYS A 68 3.94 -11.60 16.66
C LYS A 68 4.67 -10.33 16.20
N LEU A 69 4.60 -10.05 14.90
CA LEU A 69 5.28 -8.92 14.29
C LEU A 69 4.62 -7.58 14.67
N TYR A 70 3.29 -7.55 14.76
CA TYR A 70 2.46 -6.37 15.00
C TYR A 70 1.72 -6.42 16.32
N ARG A 71 2.39 -6.96 17.34
CA ARG A 71 1.84 -7.24 18.69
C ARG A 71 1.28 -6.04 19.45
N THR A 72 1.58 -4.81 19.03
CA THR A 72 1.03 -3.58 19.62
C THR A 72 0.73 -2.55 18.53
N GLU A 73 -0.14 -1.60 18.84
CA GLU A 73 -0.47 -0.47 17.97
C GLU A 73 0.79 0.33 17.60
N CYS A 74 1.77 0.46 18.52
CA CYS A 74 3.05 1.12 18.24
C CYS A 74 3.82 0.45 17.07
N HIS A 75 3.72 -0.89 16.90
CA HIS A 75 4.30 -1.58 15.73
C HIS A 75 3.52 -1.31 14.44
N ILE A 76 2.19 -1.23 14.53
CA ILE A 76 1.34 -0.91 13.37
C ILE A 76 1.59 0.54 12.92
N ILE A 77 1.67 1.48 13.85
CA ILE A 77 2.05 2.88 13.61
C ILE A 77 3.44 2.96 12.99
N ALA A 78 4.41 2.19 13.49
CA ALA A 78 5.75 2.14 12.89
C ALA A 78 5.70 1.61 11.45
N TYR A 79 4.93 0.56 11.17
CA TYR A 79 4.72 0.09 9.81
C TYR A 79 4.12 1.19 8.91
N LEU A 80 3.07 1.87 9.38
CA LEU A 80 2.39 2.94 8.65
C LEU A 80 3.29 4.16 8.40
N ARG A 81 4.17 4.54 9.34
CA ARG A 81 5.09 5.67 9.17
C ARG A 81 6.26 5.37 8.25
N TYR A 82 6.76 4.13 8.27
CA TYR A 82 8.00 3.79 7.57
C TYR A 82 7.74 2.86 6.37
N TYR A 83 7.24 1.64 6.61
CA TYR A 83 7.06 0.66 5.52
C TYR A 83 5.98 1.06 4.52
N PHE A 84 4.90 1.71 4.92
CA PHE A 84 3.90 2.19 3.96
C PHE A 84 4.54 3.13 2.93
N PHE A 85 5.28 4.13 3.43
CA PHE A 85 5.90 5.16 2.59
C PHE A 85 7.06 4.61 1.73
N LEU A 86 7.67 3.49 2.15
CA LEU A 86 8.64 2.76 1.33
C LEU A 86 7.96 1.90 0.26
N ASN A 87 6.93 1.12 0.64
CA ASN A 87 6.36 0.08 -0.21
C ASN A 87 5.38 0.64 -1.25
N TYR A 88 4.51 1.58 -0.88
CA TYR A 88 3.52 2.16 -1.80
C TYR A 88 4.15 2.63 -3.12
N PRO A 89 5.19 3.50 -3.10
CA PRO A 89 5.71 4.04 -4.34
C PRO A 89 6.60 3.04 -5.09
N VAL A 90 7.25 2.09 -4.39
CA VAL A 90 7.99 0.98 -5.02
C VAL A 90 7.04 0.09 -5.84
N ILE A 91 5.86 -0.21 -5.31
CA ILE A 91 4.85 -1.00 -6.03
C ILE A 91 4.39 -0.24 -7.28
N ARG A 92 4.12 1.06 -7.18
CA ARG A 92 3.75 1.89 -8.35
C ARG A 92 4.85 1.91 -9.40
N TRP A 93 6.10 2.01 -8.98
CA TRP A 93 7.25 1.95 -9.87
C TRP A 93 7.36 0.60 -10.60
N ILE A 94 7.20 -0.51 -9.89
CA ILE A 94 7.19 -1.86 -10.49
C ILE A 94 6.09 -1.97 -11.55
N LEU A 95 4.87 -1.51 -11.23
CA LEU A 95 3.75 -1.52 -12.18
C LEU A 95 4.04 -0.66 -13.41
N GLN A 96 4.59 0.54 -13.22
CA GLN A 96 4.99 1.40 -14.33
C GLN A 96 6.05 0.75 -15.22
N LYS A 97 7.10 0.16 -14.64
CA LYS A 97 8.15 -0.50 -15.43
C LYS A 97 7.63 -1.72 -16.18
N ASN A 98 6.71 -2.47 -15.59
CA ASN A 98 6.05 -3.57 -16.28
C ASN A 98 5.24 -3.09 -17.49
N LEU A 99 4.49 -1.99 -17.33
CA LEU A 99 3.76 -1.37 -18.43
C LEU A 99 4.69 -0.87 -19.54
N GLU A 100 5.80 -0.20 -19.19
CA GLU A 100 6.82 0.25 -20.14
C GLU A 100 7.45 -0.91 -20.92
N ASN A 101 7.58 -2.08 -20.28
CA ASN A 101 8.07 -3.31 -20.90
C ASN A 101 6.99 -4.06 -21.72
N GLY A 102 5.80 -3.49 -21.89
CA GLY A 102 4.71 -4.09 -22.66
C GLY A 102 4.02 -5.27 -21.96
N ILE A 103 4.18 -5.41 -20.64
CA ILE A 103 3.48 -6.44 -19.86
C ILE A 103 2.03 -6.02 -19.68
N GLU A 104 1.10 -6.89 -20.06
CA GLU A 104 -0.33 -6.71 -19.81
C GLU A 104 -0.62 -6.86 -18.30
N ILE A 105 -0.91 -5.75 -17.62
CA ILE A 105 -1.19 -5.73 -16.16
C ILE A 105 -2.65 -6.07 -15.87
N ILE A 106 -3.58 -5.55 -16.69
CA ILE A 106 -5.00 -5.92 -16.65
C ILE A 106 -5.31 -6.76 -17.90
N PRO A 107 -5.78 -8.01 -17.74
CA PRO A 107 -6.28 -8.79 -18.87
C PRO A 107 -7.49 -8.08 -19.49
N GLY A 108 -7.64 -8.12 -20.81
CA GLY A 108 -8.80 -7.59 -21.56
C GLY A 108 -10.18 -8.20 -21.20
N LYS A 109 -10.60 -8.06 -19.95
CA LYS A 109 -11.86 -8.55 -19.36
C LYS A 109 -12.69 -7.37 -18.89
N GLU A 110 -14.01 -7.51 -19.00
CA GLU A 110 -14.97 -6.51 -18.49
C GLU A 110 -14.89 -6.30 -16.97
N VAL A 111 -14.50 -7.34 -16.22
CA VAL A 111 -14.33 -7.27 -14.76
C VAL A 111 -13.03 -7.97 -14.37
N VAL A 112 -12.17 -7.24 -13.66
CA VAL A 112 -10.96 -7.76 -13.02
C VAL A 112 -11.19 -7.87 -11.53
N LYS A 113 -10.88 -9.04 -10.97
CA LYS A 113 -10.93 -9.29 -9.53
C LYS A 113 -9.49 -9.37 -9.01
N ILE A 114 -9.17 -8.55 -8.03
CA ILE A 114 -7.86 -8.52 -7.37
C ILE A 114 -8.08 -9.02 -5.93
N LEU A 115 -7.25 -9.98 -5.50
CA LEU A 115 -7.22 -10.45 -4.12
C LEU A 115 -5.89 -10.04 -3.49
N ASP A 116 -5.96 -9.32 -2.38
CA ASP A 116 -4.82 -8.95 -1.55
C ASP A 116 -4.78 -9.85 -0.31
N PHE A 117 -3.84 -10.80 -0.25
CA PHE A 117 -3.73 -11.78 0.83
C PHE A 117 -2.63 -11.37 1.81
N GLY A 118 -2.96 -11.28 3.10
CA GLY A 118 -2.07 -10.67 4.09
C GLY A 118 -1.92 -9.17 3.82
N ALA A 119 -3.05 -8.52 3.56
CA ALA A 119 -3.12 -7.21 2.94
C ALA A 119 -2.52 -6.06 3.77
N GLY A 120 -2.32 -6.30 5.06
CA GLY A 120 -1.89 -5.29 6.02
C GLY A 120 -2.84 -4.09 5.97
N PRO A 121 -2.33 -2.85 5.97
CA PRO A 121 -3.17 -1.65 5.88
C PRO A 121 -3.61 -1.34 4.44
N GLY A 122 -3.38 -2.23 3.48
CA GLY A 122 -3.78 -2.04 2.08
C GLY A 122 -2.80 -1.24 1.23
N THR A 123 -1.51 -1.28 1.58
CA THR A 123 -0.46 -0.57 0.84
C THR A 123 -0.41 -0.98 -0.64
N ALA A 124 -0.42 -2.29 -0.91
CA ALA A 124 -0.37 -2.80 -2.28
C ALA A 124 -1.65 -2.45 -3.05
N SER A 125 -2.79 -2.70 -2.42
CA SER A 125 -4.10 -2.40 -2.99
C SER A 125 -4.31 -0.92 -3.31
N MET A 126 -3.86 0.00 -2.45
CA MET A 126 -3.85 1.44 -2.73
C MET A 126 -2.94 1.78 -3.92
N ALA A 127 -1.70 1.27 -3.92
CA ALA A 127 -0.74 1.53 -5.00
C ALA A 127 -1.25 1.02 -6.37
N ILE A 128 -1.82 -0.18 -6.40
CA ILE A 128 -2.42 -0.78 -7.60
C ILE A 128 -3.61 0.06 -8.04
N SER A 129 -4.51 0.41 -7.12
CA SER A 129 -5.69 1.24 -7.41
C SER A 129 -5.32 2.55 -8.09
N ASP A 130 -4.40 3.30 -7.50
CA ASP A 130 -3.96 4.59 -8.02
C ASP A 130 -3.26 4.45 -9.37
N PHE A 131 -2.44 3.40 -9.54
CA PHE A 131 -1.84 3.09 -10.84
C PHE A 131 -2.89 2.80 -11.92
N LEU A 132 -3.93 2.04 -11.59
CA LEU A 132 -4.98 1.66 -12.53
C LEU A 132 -5.87 2.84 -12.93
N GLU A 133 -6.17 3.75 -12.01
CA GLU A 133 -6.87 4.99 -12.34
C GLU A 133 -6.01 5.90 -13.24
N ASP A 134 -4.72 6.10 -12.91
CA ASP A 134 -3.80 6.85 -13.76
C ASP A 134 -3.70 6.25 -15.17
N ALA A 135 -3.65 4.91 -15.28
CA ALA A 135 -3.61 4.20 -16.55
C ALA A 135 -4.92 4.29 -17.36
N ARG A 136 -6.07 4.37 -16.69
CA ARG A 136 -7.38 4.59 -17.32
C ARG A 136 -7.47 6.00 -17.92
N GLU A 137 -7.01 7.02 -17.21
CA GLU A 137 -7.04 8.41 -17.68
C GLU A 137 -6.26 8.64 -18.99
N ILE A 138 -5.20 7.87 -19.20
CA ILE A 138 -4.36 7.90 -20.41
C ILE A 138 -4.76 6.84 -21.45
N ARG A 139 -5.93 6.21 -21.27
CA ARG A 139 -6.54 5.29 -22.24
C ARG A 139 -5.78 4.00 -22.50
N ILE A 140 -5.00 3.54 -21.51
CA ILE A 140 -4.35 2.21 -21.59
C ILE A 140 -5.37 1.11 -21.23
N TYR A 141 -6.24 1.36 -20.25
CA TYR A 141 -7.28 0.42 -19.83
C TYR A 141 -8.65 1.12 -19.77
N GLU A 142 -9.42 1.09 -20.85
CA GLU A 142 -10.63 1.92 -20.96
C GLU A 142 -11.88 1.32 -20.29
N ASN A 143 -12.02 -0.02 -20.23
CA ASN A 143 -13.34 -0.64 -19.99
C ASN A 143 -13.41 -1.67 -18.85
N ALA A 144 -12.31 -1.98 -18.16
CA ALA A 144 -12.32 -2.99 -17.09
C ALA A 144 -12.87 -2.40 -15.76
N LYS A 145 -13.87 -3.05 -15.19
CA LYS A 145 -14.34 -2.80 -13.81
C LYS A 145 -13.42 -3.54 -12.83
N ILE A 146 -12.84 -2.84 -11.87
CA ILE A 146 -11.97 -3.43 -10.86
C ILE A 146 -12.80 -3.75 -9.62
N LYS A 147 -12.69 -4.99 -9.13
CA LYS A 147 -13.23 -5.43 -7.85
C LYS A 147 -12.08 -5.89 -6.99
N LEU A 148 -12.02 -5.36 -5.78
CA LEU A 148 -10.92 -5.59 -4.88
C LEU A 148 -11.42 -6.33 -3.64
N TYR A 149 -10.76 -7.44 -3.36
CA TYR A 149 -10.99 -8.35 -2.26
C TYR A 149 -9.73 -8.37 -1.40
N PHE A 150 -9.87 -8.52 -0.10
CA PHE A 150 -8.73 -8.67 0.79
C PHE A 150 -8.99 -9.75 1.84
N ASP A 151 -7.91 -10.39 2.28
CA ASP A 151 -7.86 -11.28 3.44
C ASP A 151 -6.79 -10.72 4.39
N GLU A 152 -7.25 -10.20 5.53
CA GLU A 152 -6.39 -9.69 6.60
C GLU A 152 -6.87 -10.22 7.95
N ARG A 153 -5.98 -10.94 8.64
CA ARG A 153 -6.29 -11.60 9.92
C ARG A 153 -6.12 -10.66 11.10
N HIS A 154 -5.25 -9.67 10.99
CA HIS A 154 -5.00 -8.69 12.03
C HIS A 154 -6.07 -7.60 11.97
N SER A 155 -6.99 -7.58 12.94
CA SER A 155 -8.17 -6.71 12.95
C SER A 155 -7.84 -5.24 12.71
N LEU A 156 -6.84 -4.70 13.41
CA LEU A 156 -6.41 -3.30 13.27
C LEU A 156 -5.89 -2.96 11.87
N PHE A 157 -5.22 -3.90 11.19
CA PHE A 157 -4.85 -3.72 9.80
C PHE A 157 -6.05 -3.80 8.87
N GLY A 158 -7.00 -4.70 9.13
CA GLY A 158 -8.25 -4.77 8.38
C GLY A 158 -9.08 -3.49 8.50
N GLU A 159 -9.06 -2.82 9.65
CA GLU A 159 -9.68 -1.50 9.84
C GLU A 159 -8.95 -0.41 9.06
N CYS A 160 -7.61 -0.37 9.19
CA CYS A 160 -6.78 0.53 8.38
C CYS A 160 -7.02 0.32 6.88
N TYR A 161 -7.09 -0.92 6.42
CA TYR A 161 -7.35 -1.27 5.02
C TYR A 161 -8.66 -0.67 4.52
N LYS A 162 -9.74 -0.83 5.30
CA LYS A 162 -11.04 -0.24 4.97
C LYS A 162 -10.92 1.27 4.92
N ASN A 163 -10.37 1.93 5.94
CA ASN A 163 -10.21 3.39 5.97
C ASN A 163 -9.36 3.91 4.81
N MET A 164 -8.35 3.14 4.39
CA MET A 164 -7.54 3.45 3.22
C MET A 164 -8.35 3.37 1.93
N LEU A 165 -9.27 2.42 1.75
CA LEU A 165 -9.86 2.10 0.42
C LEU A 165 -11.38 2.34 0.28
N ASP A 166 -12.10 2.67 1.35
CA ASP A 166 -13.57 2.74 1.42
C ASP A 166 -14.21 3.73 0.41
N THR A 167 -13.44 4.70 -0.07
CA THR A 167 -13.91 5.71 -1.02
C THR A 167 -13.56 5.44 -2.49
N LEU A 168 -12.74 4.42 -2.78
CA LEU A 168 -12.22 4.17 -4.13
C LEU A 168 -12.90 2.98 -4.83
N PHE A 169 -13.32 1.95 -4.08
CA PHE A 169 -13.94 0.74 -4.64
C PHE A 169 -15.05 0.20 -3.75
N ARG A 170 -15.90 -0.68 -4.31
CA ARG A 170 -16.77 -1.53 -3.50
C ARG A 170 -15.90 -2.60 -2.82
N VAL A 171 -15.36 -2.27 -1.65
CA VAL A 171 -14.52 -3.15 -0.84
C VAL A 171 -15.39 -4.27 -0.25
N VAL A 172 -14.99 -5.52 -0.46
CA VAL A 172 -15.65 -6.69 0.13
C VAL A 172 -14.59 -7.52 0.85
N ASN A 173 -14.76 -7.69 2.16
CA ASN A 173 -13.95 -8.62 2.94
C ASN A 173 -14.31 -10.06 2.49
N ALA A 174 -13.31 -10.85 2.13
CA ALA A 174 -13.49 -12.17 1.53
C ALA A 174 -13.74 -13.27 2.58
#